data_AF-U7HGR5-F1
#
_entry.id   AF-U7HGR5-F1
#
_cell.length_a   1.000
_cell.length_b   1.000
_cell.length_c   1.000
_cell.angle_alpha   90.00
_cell.angle_beta   90.00
_cell.angle_gamma   90.00
#
_symmetry.space_group_name_H-M   'P 1'
#
loop_
_entity.id
_entity.type
_entity.pdbx_description
1 polymer ?
#
loop_
_entity_poly.entity_id
_entity_poly.type
_entity_poly.pdbx_seq_one_letter_code
_entity_poly.pdbx_strand_id
1 'polypeptide(L)'
;MSKTLTEIAQQLRGANKRVQLIYAFNGSGKTRLSREFKQLIAPKNDDEDVTNSEGESAFSRNKILYYNAFTEDLFYWDNDLDSDAEPKLKIQPNSFTDWVLKDQGQDLNIVTNFQRYANQKLTPHFSADFTEVTFSLERGDNEHSGNLKISKGEESNFIWSIFYTLLDQVITILNVAEPTERETNQFDQLEYVFIDDPVSSLDENHLIELAVNLAGLIKSSQSGLKFIITTHSPLFYNVLHNELGLNKNGKKEGCYLLERFENGSYLLNTKYGDSNKSFSYHLYLKQVLEQAVAENQVQRYHFTLLRNLYEKTASFLGYPRWSELLPGDQQAYLNRIIQFSSHSTLSNDTVTEPTEPEKQTVKLLLNHLKNEYGFWKQVEAND
;
A
#
# COMPACT_ATOMS: atom_id res chain seq x y z
N MET A 1 -22.24 9.95 -2.94
CA MET A 1 -21.88 11.26 -2.36
C MET A 1 -20.36 11.40 -2.44
N SER A 2 -19.89 12.43 -3.14
CA SER A 2 -18.47 12.75 -3.29
C SER A 2 -17.92 13.40 -2.01
N LYS A 3 -16.75 12.94 -1.53
CA LYS A 3 -16.06 13.44 -0.32
C LYS A 3 -14.67 14.01 -0.63
N THR A 4 -14.13 14.81 0.27
CA THR A 4 -12.71 15.20 0.32
C THR A 4 -11.88 14.16 1.08
N LEU A 5 -10.54 14.15 0.92
CA LEU A 5 -9.69 13.24 1.72
C LEU A 5 -9.79 13.53 3.22
N THR A 6 -9.98 14.78 3.62
CA THR A 6 -10.19 15.16 5.02
C THR A 6 -11.46 14.53 5.58
N GLU A 7 -12.56 14.53 4.83
CA GLU A 7 -13.81 13.85 5.23
C GLU A 7 -13.64 12.33 5.27
N ILE A 8 -12.81 11.75 4.40
CA ILE A 8 -12.47 10.33 4.43
C ILE A 8 -11.64 10.02 5.69
N ALA A 9 -10.65 10.84 6.03
CA ALA A 9 -9.86 10.71 7.25
C ALA A 9 -10.74 10.82 8.52
N GLN A 10 -11.69 11.75 8.53
CA GLN A 10 -12.69 11.88 9.60
C GLN A 10 -13.58 10.63 9.70
N GLN A 11 -14.03 10.08 8.56
CA GLN A 11 -14.79 8.83 8.53
C GLN A 11 -13.97 7.66 9.11
N LEU A 12 -12.69 7.53 8.74
CA LEU A 12 -11.82 6.48 9.26
C LEU A 12 -11.60 6.62 10.78
N ARG A 13 -11.46 7.85 11.29
CA ARG A 13 -11.36 8.10 12.73
C ARG A 13 -12.66 7.72 13.44
N GLY A 14 -13.80 8.15 12.89
CA GLY A 14 -15.13 7.94 13.47
C GLY A 14 -15.64 6.50 13.42
N ALA A 15 -15.11 5.66 12.51
CA ALA A 15 -15.49 4.25 12.40
C ALA A 15 -15.16 3.42 13.65
N ASN A 16 -14.21 3.89 14.48
CA ASN A 16 -13.77 3.27 15.73
C ASN A 16 -13.50 1.76 15.62
N LYS A 17 -12.85 1.34 14.52
CA LYS A 17 -12.44 -0.05 14.30
C LYS A 17 -10.99 -0.24 14.70
N ARG A 18 -10.67 -1.41 15.28
CA ARG A 18 -9.30 -1.79 15.62
C ARG A 18 -8.42 -1.91 14.38
N VAL A 19 -8.96 -2.48 13.30
CA VAL A 19 -8.24 -2.65 12.03
C VAL A 19 -9.12 -2.10 10.92
N GLN A 20 -8.52 -1.28 10.05
CA GLN A 20 -9.13 -0.76 8.84
C GLN A 20 -8.19 -1.04 7.66
N LEU A 21 -8.61 -1.93 6.77
CA LEU A 21 -7.89 -2.34 5.58
C LEU A 21 -8.52 -1.71 4.35
N ILE A 22 -7.74 -0.96 3.60
CA ILE A 22 -8.21 -0.12 2.49
C ILE A 22 -7.45 -0.49 1.22
N TYR A 23 -8.18 -0.97 0.22
CA TYR A 23 -7.66 -1.09 -1.13
C TYR A 23 -7.80 0.25 -1.86
N ALA A 24 -6.75 0.69 -2.55
CA ALA A 24 -6.86 1.82 -3.48
C ALA A 24 -5.87 1.70 -4.64
N PHE A 25 -6.34 2.02 -5.84
CA PHE A 25 -5.50 2.05 -7.04
C PHE A 25 -4.33 3.03 -6.91
N ASN A 26 -3.27 2.79 -7.69
CA ASN A 26 -2.18 3.76 -7.84
C ASN A 26 -2.73 5.10 -8.34
N GLY A 27 -2.20 6.20 -7.80
CA GLY A 27 -2.70 7.56 -8.09
C GLY A 27 -3.99 7.97 -7.37
N SER A 28 -4.60 7.08 -6.57
CA SER A 28 -5.82 7.40 -5.78
C SER A 28 -5.54 8.25 -4.53
N GLY A 29 -4.29 8.62 -4.25
CA GLY A 29 -3.96 9.52 -3.15
C GLY A 29 -3.84 8.88 -1.76
N LYS A 30 -3.50 7.59 -1.66
CA LYS A 30 -3.27 6.89 -0.37
C LYS A 30 -2.27 7.63 0.53
N THR A 31 -1.15 8.09 -0.02
CA THR A 31 -0.14 8.87 0.71
C THR A 31 -0.63 10.24 1.15
N ARG A 32 -1.56 10.86 0.40
CA ARG A 32 -2.21 12.09 0.84
C ARG A 32 -3.19 11.81 1.97
N LEU A 33 -3.94 10.71 1.89
CA LEU A 33 -4.84 10.27 2.96
C LEU A 33 -4.08 10.01 4.27
N SER A 34 -2.90 9.38 4.23
CA SER A 34 -2.09 9.16 5.44
C SER A 34 -1.65 10.48 6.08
N ARG A 35 -1.34 11.52 5.27
CA ARG A 35 -1.03 12.86 5.76
C ARG A 35 -2.22 13.60 6.37
N GLU A 36 -3.38 13.57 5.70
CA GLU A 36 -4.63 14.15 6.20
C GLU A 36 -5.01 13.50 7.54
N PHE A 37 -4.87 12.18 7.63
CA PHE A 37 -5.12 11.45 8.87
C PHE A 37 -4.12 11.83 9.97
N LYS A 38 -2.83 11.96 9.66
CA LYS A 38 -1.82 12.47 10.61
C LYS A 38 -2.19 13.85 11.14
N GLN A 39 -2.54 14.80 10.27
CA GLN A 39 -2.93 16.16 10.66
C GLN A 39 -4.19 16.19 11.53
N LEU A 40 -5.13 15.26 11.29
CA LEU A 40 -6.36 15.15 12.09
C LEU A 40 -6.11 14.65 13.53
N ILE A 41 -5.09 13.80 13.72
CA ILE A 41 -4.76 13.18 15.02
C ILE A 41 -3.74 14.01 15.80
N ALA A 42 -2.75 14.57 15.10
CA ALA A 42 -1.68 15.40 15.63
C ALA A 42 -1.53 16.67 14.76
N PRO A 43 -2.42 17.67 14.92
CA PRO A 43 -2.30 18.94 14.21
C PRO A 43 -0.98 19.64 14.59
N LYS A 44 -0.34 20.27 13.61
CA LYS A 44 0.77 21.18 13.89
C LYS A 44 0.21 22.44 14.55
N ASN A 45 0.81 22.91 15.64
CA ASN A 45 0.55 24.24 16.15
C ASN A 45 1.43 25.22 15.34
N ASP A 46 0.84 26.28 14.78
CA ASP A 46 1.51 27.24 13.88
C ASP A 46 2.50 28.20 14.58
N ASP A 47 2.74 28.08 15.89
CA ASP A 47 3.56 29.02 16.67
C ASP A 47 5.02 28.57 16.94
N GLU A 48 5.45 27.38 16.49
CA GLU A 48 6.77 26.80 16.84
C GLU A 48 7.78 26.67 15.67
N ASP A 49 7.48 27.21 14.49
CA ASP A 49 8.27 27.02 13.25
C ASP A 49 9.63 27.77 13.18
N VAL A 50 10.32 28.08 14.30
CA VAL A 50 11.62 28.80 14.26
C VAL A 50 12.77 28.16 15.06
N THR A 51 12.59 27.04 15.76
CA THR A 51 13.73 26.40 16.46
C THR A 51 13.80 24.91 16.21
N ASN A 52 14.66 24.51 15.27
CA ASN A 52 15.27 23.18 15.25
C ASN A 52 15.73 22.80 16.65
N SER A 53 15.16 21.77 17.29
CA SER A 53 15.85 20.73 18.07
C SER A 53 14.86 19.89 18.92
N GLU A 54 14.82 18.59 18.65
CA GLU A 54 14.50 17.50 19.59
C GLU A 54 13.05 17.38 20.17
N GLY A 55 12.28 18.45 20.31
CA GLY A 55 10.96 18.44 20.97
C GLY A 55 9.73 18.18 20.08
N GLU A 56 9.70 18.71 18.85
CA GLU A 56 8.51 18.66 17.98
C GLU A 56 8.23 17.26 17.38
N SER A 57 9.30 16.50 17.17
CA SER A 57 9.22 15.13 16.67
C SER A 57 8.64 14.14 17.70
N ALA A 58 8.71 14.49 18.99
CA ALA A 58 8.14 13.70 20.08
C ALA A 58 6.60 13.84 20.11
N PHE A 59 6.04 15.04 20.01
CA PHE A 59 4.58 15.26 20.07
C PHE A 59 3.78 14.55 18.96
N SER A 60 4.31 14.47 17.73
CA SER A 60 3.65 13.73 16.65
C SER A 60 3.67 12.21 16.83
N ARG A 61 4.70 11.65 17.48
CA ARG A 61 4.74 10.23 17.84
C ARG A 61 3.78 9.85 18.93
N ASN A 62 3.44 10.82 19.78
CA ASN A 62 2.61 10.53 20.93
C ASN A 62 1.27 9.95 20.51
N LYS A 63 0.73 10.20 19.31
CA LYS A 63 -0.60 9.68 18.94
C LYS A 63 -0.66 8.84 17.68
N ILE A 64 0.28 9.00 16.74
CA ILE A 64 0.28 8.23 15.50
C ILE A 64 1.68 7.84 15.03
N LEU A 65 1.85 6.56 14.70
CA LEU A 65 2.99 6.04 13.98
C LEU A 65 2.59 5.83 12.51
N TYR A 66 3.45 6.18 11.55
CA TYR A 66 3.14 6.00 10.14
C TYR A 66 4.31 5.43 9.34
N TYR A 67 3.97 4.59 8.36
CA TYR A 67 4.84 4.15 7.28
C TYR A 67 4.24 4.63 5.97
N ASN A 68 4.98 5.40 5.18
CA ASN A 68 4.59 5.87 3.85
C ASN A 68 5.85 6.32 3.07
N ALA A 69 5.67 6.84 1.85
CA ALA A 69 6.78 7.36 1.04
C ALA A 69 7.66 8.40 1.76
N PHE A 70 7.11 9.25 2.64
CA PHE A 70 7.92 10.21 3.41
C PHE A 70 8.80 9.55 4.48
N THR A 71 8.44 8.33 4.90
CA THR A 71 9.28 7.51 5.79
C THR A 71 10.44 6.92 4.99
N GLU A 72 10.19 6.54 3.74
CA GLU A 72 11.24 6.07 2.83
C GLU A 72 12.22 7.20 2.46
N ASP A 73 11.72 8.43 2.28
CA ASP A 73 12.54 9.62 2.01
C ASP A 73 13.50 10.01 3.16
N LEU A 74 13.37 9.40 4.35
CA LEU A 74 14.37 9.51 5.41
C LEU A 74 15.69 8.85 5.02
N PHE A 75 15.69 8.00 4.01
CA PHE A 75 16.84 7.25 3.52
C PHE A 75 17.19 7.74 2.12
N TYR A 76 18.47 8.01 1.88
CA TYR A 76 18.92 8.47 0.58
C TYR A 76 20.32 7.96 0.26
N TRP A 77 20.56 7.63 -1.00
CA TRP A 77 21.87 7.14 -1.43
C TRP A 77 22.86 8.27 -1.58
N ASP A 78 23.99 8.13 -0.92
CA ASP A 78 25.22 8.82 -1.29
C ASP A 78 26.05 7.87 -2.16
N ASN A 79 26.12 8.17 -3.45
CA ASN A 79 26.84 7.37 -4.44
C ASN A 79 28.18 7.99 -4.84
N ASP A 80 28.55 9.14 -4.25
CA ASP A 80 29.76 9.92 -4.53
C ASP A 80 30.37 9.69 -5.93
N LEU A 81 29.61 10.11 -6.95
CA LEU A 81 29.94 9.87 -8.36
C LEU A 81 31.24 10.54 -8.81
N ASP A 82 31.70 11.54 -8.05
CA ASP A 82 32.88 12.34 -8.36
C ASP A 82 34.17 11.73 -7.79
N SER A 83 34.09 11.01 -6.67
CA SER A 83 35.26 10.46 -5.97
C SER A 83 35.40 8.93 -6.07
N ASP A 84 34.53 8.26 -6.81
CA ASP A 84 34.45 6.78 -6.92
C ASP A 84 34.35 6.10 -5.54
N ALA A 85 33.67 6.77 -4.59
CA ALA A 85 33.55 6.24 -3.24
C ALA A 85 32.47 5.14 -3.17
N GLU A 86 32.66 4.23 -2.22
CA GLU A 86 31.76 3.09 -2.05
C GLU A 86 30.31 3.53 -1.75
N PRO A 87 29.31 2.91 -2.38
CA PRO A 87 27.92 3.32 -2.25
C PRO A 87 27.41 3.08 -0.83
N LYS A 88 26.77 4.10 -0.25
CA LYS A 88 26.18 4.03 1.09
C LYS A 88 24.82 4.69 1.17
N LEU A 89 23.95 4.12 2.01
CA LEU A 89 22.64 4.66 2.28
C LEU A 89 22.72 5.54 3.54
N LYS A 90 22.42 6.83 3.40
CA LYS A 90 22.39 7.78 4.51
C LYS A 90 21.01 7.83 5.13
N ILE A 91 20.97 8.01 6.45
CA ILE A 91 19.76 8.16 7.26
C ILE A 91 19.69 9.63 7.70
N GLN A 92 18.62 10.33 7.31
CA GLN A 92 18.37 11.68 7.79
C GLN A 92 18.13 11.66 9.31
N PRO A 93 18.66 12.61 10.08
CA PRO A 93 18.38 12.72 11.51
C PRO A 93 16.89 12.74 11.77
N ASN A 94 16.41 11.71 12.45
CA ASN A 94 15.02 11.59 12.82
C ASN A 94 14.97 10.73 14.08
N SER A 95 14.07 11.08 14.98
CA SER A 95 14.06 10.41 16.27
C SER A 95 13.51 8.96 16.17
N PHE A 96 13.04 8.48 15.00
CA PHE A 96 12.42 7.16 14.81
C PHE A 96 13.52 6.13 14.64
N THR A 97 14.49 6.44 13.77
CA THR A 97 15.70 5.63 13.63
C THR A 97 16.59 5.77 14.86
N ASP A 98 16.65 6.95 15.50
CA ASP A 98 17.40 7.10 16.74
C ASP A 98 16.86 6.20 17.85
N TRP A 99 15.54 6.16 18.05
CA TRP A 99 14.96 5.31 19.09
C TRP A 99 15.22 3.82 18.83
N VAL A 100 14.95 3.34 17.61
CA VAL A 100 15.07 1.90 17.31
C VAL A 100 16.54 1.43 17.23
N LEU A 101 17.46 2.28 16.74
CA LEU A 101 18.87 1.93 16.57
C LEU A 101 19.71 2.29 17.79
N LYS A 102 19.65 3.55 18.26
CA LYS A 102 20.53 4.07 19.32
C LYS A 102 20.02 3.71 20.71
N ASP A 103 18.74 3.91 20.97
CA ASP A 103 18.19 3.68 22.32
C ASP A 103 17.94 2.20 22.58
N GLN A 104 17.51 1.46 21.56
CA GLN A 104 17.06 0.06 21.70
C GLN A 104 18.00 -0.98 21.09
N GLY A 105 19.03 -0.58 20.34
CA GLY A 105 20.03 -1.50 19.78
C GLY A 105 19.44 -2.61 18.90
N GLN A 106 18.45 -2.28 18.06
CA GLN A 106 17.70 -3.28 17.29
C GLN A 106 18.30 -3.59 15.91
N ASP A 107 19.54 -3.19 15.64
CA ASP A 107 20.22 -3.37 14.36
C ASP A 107 20.25 -4.83 13.91
N LEU A 108 20.53 -5.78 14.81
CA LEU A 108 20.52 -7.22 14.51
C LEU A 108 19.14 -7.75 14.12
N ASN A 109 18.08 -7.24 14.77
CA ASN A 109 16.70 -7.62 14.44
C ASN A 109 16.29 -7.03 13.09
N ILE A 110 16.74 -5.82 12.77
CA ILE A 110 16.54 -5.19 11.46
C ILE A 110 17.23 -6.00 10.36
N VAL A 111 18.49 -6.41 10.57
CA VAL A 111 19.23 -7.29 9.64
C VAL A 111 18.45 -8.58 9.40
N THR A 112 18.00 -9.23 10.48
CA THR A 112 17.25 -10.49 10.42
C THR A 112 15.94 -10.35 9.64
N ASN A 113 15.18 -9.28 9.91
CA ASN A 113 13.93 -8.98 9.21
C ASN A 113 14.17 -8.66 7.73
N PHE A 114 15.23 -7.92 7.41
CA PHE A 114 15.57 -7.59 6.03
C PHE A 114 15.97 -8.82 5.22
N GLN A 115 16.85 -9.66 5.78
CA GLN A 115 17.27 -10.92 5.15
C GLN A 115 16.11 -11.89 4.91
N ARG A 116 15.05 -11.81 5.73
CA ARG A 116 13.81 -12.59 5.54
C ARG A 116 13.04 -12.17 4.28
N TYR A 117 12.92 -10.87 4.01
CA TYR A 117 12.10 -10.36 2.89
C TYR A 117 12.89 -10.11 1.60
N ALA A 118 14.22 -10.12 1.66
CA ALA A 118 15.10 -9.86 0.52
C ALA A 118 15.95 -11.09 0.20
N ASN A 119 17.20 -11.10 0.64
CA ASN A 119 18.16 -12.15 0.37
C ASN A 119 18.94 -12.47 1.64
N GLN A 120 18.94 -13.74 2.06
CA GLN A 120 19.61 -14.18 3.28
C GLN A 120 21.12 -13.92 3.31
N LYS A 121 21.75 -13.73 2.14
CA LYS A 121 23.19 -13.43 2.04
C LYS A 121 23.50 -11.94 2.03
N LEU A 122 22.48 -11.09 1.92
CA LEU A 122 22.66 -9.65 1.81
C LEU A 122 22.55 -9.03 3.21
N THR A 123 23.68 -8.53 3.72
CA THR A 123 23.78 -8.04 5.10
C THR A 123 23.98 -6.52 5.11
N PRO A 124 23.09 -5.75 5.76
CA PRO A 124 23.30 -4.35 6.05
C PRO A 124 24.24 -4.18 7.24
N HIS A 125 25.15 -3.22 7.15
CA HIS A 125 26.10 -2.83 8.19
C HIS A 125 25.89 -1.38 8.55
N PHE A 126 25.52 -1.11 9.79
CA PHE A 126 25.32 0.24 10.30
C PHE A 126 26.65 0.88 10.70
N SER A 127 26.82 2.17 10.42
CA SER A 127 27.91 2.96 11.00
C SER A 127 27.78 3.05 12.52
N ALA A 128 28.88 3.31 13.22
CA ALA A 128 28.89 3.39 14.69
C ALA A 128 27.97 4.47 15.27
N ASP A 129 27.65 5.49 14.49
CA ASP A 129 26.73 6.58 14.85
C ASP A 129 25.31 6.41 14.26
N PHE A 130 25.06 5.29 13.56
CA PHE A 130 23.81 4.94 12.90
C PHE A 130 23.31 5.99 11.90
N THR A 131 24.22 6.74 11.27
CA THR A 131 23.88 7.72 10.24
C THR A 131 24.01 7.18 8.82
N GLU A 132 24.75 6.08 8.65
CA GLU A 132 25.02 5.46 7.35
C GLU A 132 24.85 3.94 7.42
N VAL A 133 24.43 3.34 6.32
CA VAL A 133 24.30 1.89 6.14
C VAL A 133 25.00 1.48 4.86
N THR A 134 25.88 0.49 4.96
CA THR A 134 26.46 -0.17 3.78
C THR A 134 25.92 -1.59 3.67
N PHE A 135 26.05 -2.21 2.49
CA PHE A 135 25.53 -3.54 2.25
C PHE A 135 26.63 -4.42 1.64
N SER A 136 26.69 -5.68 2.05
CA SER A 136 27.65 -6.65 1.51
C SER A 136 26.99 -8.01 1.32
N LEU A 137 27.50 -8.81 0.38
CA LEU A 137 27.12 -10.22 0.27
C LEU A 137 28.07 -11.08 1.12
N GLU A 138 27.51 -11.81 2.08
CA GLU A 138 28.23 -12.85 2.82
C GLU A 138 28.48 -14.04 1.88
N ARG A 139 29.77 -14.30 1.60
CA ARG A 139 30.22 -15.56 1.02
C ARG A 139 30.71 -16.46 2.16
N GLY A 140 30.64 -17.78 1.98
CA GLY A 140 30.97 -18.76 3.04
C GLY A 140 32.45 -18.76 3.44
N ASP A 141 33.24 -17.99 2.72
CA ASP A 141 34.62 -17.60 2.86
C ASP A 141 34.61 -16.14 3.34
N ASN A 142 35.29 -15.84 4.46
CA ASN A 142 35.37 -14.54 5.16
C ASN A 142 35.89 -13.34 4.31
N GLU A 143 35.81 -13.39 2.99
CA GLU A 143 36.10 -12.29 2.09
C GLU A 143 34.89 -11.36 1.97
N HIS A 144 35.03 -10.13 2.49
CA HIS A 144 34.09 -9.04 2.24
C HIS A 144 34.09 -8.70 0.75
N SER A 145 32.94 -8.90 0.09
CA SER A 145 32.77 -8.66 -1.35
C SER A 145 32.70 -7.18 -1.77
N GLY A 146 33.18 -6.27 -0.92
CA GLY A 146 33.02 -4.82 -1.06
C GLY A 146 31.60 -4.35 -0.72
N ASN A 147 31.44 -3.03 -0.61
CA ASN A 147 30.14 -2.41 -0.43
C ASN A 147 29.35 -2.41 -1.74
N LEU A 148 28.07 -2.78 -1.67
CA LEU A 148 27.20 -2.89 -2.84
C LEU A 148 25.98 -2.00 -2.73
N LYS A 149 25.55 -1.49 -3.89
CA LYS A 149 24.27 -0.80 -4.03
C LYS A 149 23.16 -1.82 -4.26
N ILE A 150 22.17 -1.81 -3.38
CA ILE A 150 20.99 -2.67 -3.49
C ILE A 150 19.96 -2.08 -4.45
N SER A 151 19.07 -2.92 -4.97
CA SER A 151 17.96 -2.51 -5.83
C SER A 151 16.94 -1.67 -5.07
N LYS A 152 16.07 -0.95 -5.80
CA LYS A 152 15.00 -0.15 -5.18
C LYS A 152 13.98 -0.97 -4.38
N GLY A 153 13.72 -2.21 -4.80
CA GLY A 153 12.88 -3.12 -4.03
C GLY A 153 13.54 -3.56 -2.72
N GLU A 154 14.83 -3.92 -2.77
CA GLU A 154 15.60 -4.24 -1.56
C GLU A 154 15.72 -3.03 -0.62
N GLU A 155 15.87 -1.81 -1.15
CA GLU A 155 15.88 -0.58 -0.36
C GLU A 155 14.56 -0.39 0.40
N SER A 156 13.42 -0.53 -0.28
CA SER A 156 12.10 -0.45 0.37
C SER A 156 11.90 -1.57 1.41
N ASN A 157 12.37 -2.80 1.13
CA ASN A 157 12.35 -3.90 2.10
C ASN A 157 13.20 -3.62 3.34
N PHE A 158 14.36 -3.00 3.16
CA PHE A 158 15.24 -2.62 4.25
C PHE A 158 14.57 -1.58 5.15
N ILE A 159 14.00 -0.53 4.55
CA ILE A 159 13.27 0.52 5.28
C ILE A 159 12.04 -0.05 5.98
N TRP A 160 11.30 -0.94 5.31
CA TRP A 160 10.20 -1.70 5.92
C TRP A 160 10.68 -2.52 7.11
N SER A 161 11.85 -3.15 7.04
CA SER A 161 12.40 -3.95 8.15
C SER A 161 12.74 -3.11 9.37
N ILE A 162 13.19 -1.86 9.17
CA ILE A 162 13.35 -0.89 10.26
C ILE A 162 11.99 -0.57 10.90
N PHE A 163 10.99 -0.25 10.08
CA PHE A 163 9.65 0.07 10.57
C PHE A 163 8.95 -1.10 11.26
N TYR A 164 9.07 -2.30 10.69
CA TYR A 164 8.53 -3.53 11.27
C TYR A 164 9.13 -3.78 12.65
N THR A 165 10.45 -3.61 12.78
CA THR A 165 11.15 -3.78 14.06
C THR A 165 10.71 -2.74 15.09
N LEU A 166 10.52 -1.47 14.69
CA LEU A 166 9.92 -0.47 15.58
C LEU A 166 8.52 -0.90 16.02
N LEU A 167 7.67 -1.30 15.08
CA LEU A 167 6.28 -1.65 15.37
C LEU A 167 6.19 -2.83 16.34
N ASP A 168 7.08 -3.81 16.20
CA ASP A 168 7.20 -4.94 17.13
C ASP A 168 7.57 -4.50 18.54
N GLN A 169 8.56 -3.62 18.68
CA GLN A 169 8.94 -3.05 19.97
C GLN A 169 7.81 -2.23 20.60
N VAL A 170 7.17 -1.36 19.83
CA VAL A 170 6.02 -0.55 20.28
C VAL A 170 4.88 -1.43 20.79
N ILE A 171 4.55 -2.50 20.07
CA ILE A 171 3.51 -3.44 20.48
C ILE A 171 3.93 -4.19 21.75
N THR A 172 5.19 -4.64 21.84
CA THR A 172 5.73 -5.32 23.02
C THR A 172 5.63 -4.44 24.27
N ILE A 173 6.02 -3.17 24.16
CA ILE A 173 5.92 -2.19 25.26
C ILE A 173 4.46 -1.94 25.65
N LEU A 174 3.58 -1.70 24.67
CA LEU A 174 2.17 -1.40 24.93
C LEU A 174 1.36 -2.61 25.43
N ASN A 175 1.86 -3.83 25.24
CA ASN A 175 1.27 -5.04 25.78
C ASN A 175 1.50 -5.19 27.29
N VAL A 176 2.46 -4.46 27.88
CA VAL A 176 2.61 -4.39 29.34
C VAL A 176 1.43 -3.58 29.90
N ALA A 177 0.61 -4.25 30.72
CA ALA A 177 -0.65 -3.72 31.21
C ALA A 177 -0.46 -2.49 32.12
N GLU A 178 0.50 -2.56 33.05
CA GLU A 178 0.80 -1.49 33.99
C GLU A 178 1.76 -0.47 33.37
N PRO A 179 1.35 0.79 33.14
CA PRO A 179 2.22 1.80 32.52
C PRO A 179 3.52 2.05 33.29
N THR A 180 3.51 1.86 34.61
CA THR A 180 4.70 2.02 35.46
C THR A 180 5.72 0.90 35.31
N GLU A 181 5.32 -0.24 34.74
CA GLU A 181 6.20 -1.39 34.48
C GLU A 181 6.72 -1.43 33.04
N ARG A 182 6.28 -0.49 32.19
CA ARG A 182 6.79 -0.35 30.82
C ARG A 182 8.23 0.12 30.83
N GLU A 183 9.01 -0.39 29.89
CA GLU A 183 10.38 0.08 29.65
C GLU A 183 10.42 1.58 29.34
N THR A 184 9.39 2.09 28.66
CA THR A 184 9.23 3.49 28.34
C THR A 184 7.76 3.89 28.28
N ASN A 185 7.47 5.13 28.68
CA ASN A 185 6.14 5.74 28.59
C ASN A 185 5.95 6.54 27.29
N GLN A 186 6.95 6.60 26.42
CA GLN A 186 6.92 7.42 25.19
C GLN A 186 5.78 7.03 24.23
N PHE A 187 5.30 5.79 24.29
CA PHE A 187 4.22 5.30 23.43
C PHE A 187 2.86 5.26 24.13
N ASP A 188 2.76 5.64 25.40
CA ASP A 188 1.53 5.47 26.19
C ASP A 188 0.32 6.19 25.60
N GLN A 189 0.56 7.28 24.87
CA GLN A 189 -0.47 8.07 24.21
C GLN A 189 -0.81 7.57 22.79
N LEU A 190 -0.09 6.56 22.28
CA LEU A 190 -0.17 6.14 20.88
C LEU A 190 -1.54 5.52 20.59
N GLU A 191 -2.28 6.13 19.67
CA GLU A 191 -3.65 5.73 19.34
C GLU A 191 -3.71 4.96 18.00
N TYR A 192 -2.87 5.34 17.03
CA TYR A 192 -2.95 4.84 15.66
C TYR A 192 -1.60 4.41 15.08
N VAL A 193 -1.63 3.38 14.25
CA VAL A 193 -0.58 3.01 13.29
C VAL A 193 -1.17 3.09 11.89
N PHE A 194 -0.57 3.89 11.02
CA PHE A 194 -0.98 4.03 9.63
C PHE A 194 0.09 3.48 8.70
N ILE A 195 -0.21 2.45 7.92
CA ILE A 195 0.73 1.82 7.00
C ILE A 195 0.22 2.04 5.57
N ASP A 196 0.92 2.87 4.80
CA ASP A 196 0.65 3.12 3.40
C ASP A 196 1.58 2.31 2.51
N ASP A 197 0.99 1.27 1.91
CA ASP A 197 1.55 0.51 0.80
C ASP A 197 2.96 -0.03 1.07
N PRO A 198 3.11 -0.94 2.06
CA PRO A 198 4.43 -1.43 2.52
C PRO A 198 5.10 -2.38 1.53
N VAL A 199 4.65 -2.37 0.27
CA VAL A 199 4.84 -3.43 -0.72
C VAL A 199 5.26 -2.82 -2.04
N SER A 200 6.47 -2.25 -2.07
CA SER A 200 7.06 -1.80 -3.32
C SER A 200 7.98 -2.89 -3.89
N SER A 201 7.72 -3.30 -5.13
CA SER A 201 8.63 -4.14 -5.94
C SER A 201 9.01 -5.52 -5.37
N LEU A 202 8.17 -6.10 -4.50
CA LEU A 202 8.31 -7.46 -3.98
C LEU A 202 7.75 -8.52 -4.94
N ASP A 203 8.37 -9.71 -4.96
CA ASP A 203 7.75 -10.88 -5.59
C ASP A 203 6.57 -11.41 -4.75
N GLU A 204 5.75 -12.28 -5.35
CA GLU A 204 4.52 -12.76 -4.73
C GLU A 204 4.76 -13.54 -3.43
N ASN A 205 5.88 -14.27 -3.30
CA ASN A 205 6.16 -15.08 -2.11
C ASN A 205 6.53 -14.19 -0.93
N HIS A 206 7.49 -13.28 -1.12
CA HIS A 206 7.90 -12.33 -0.08
C HIS A 206 6.75 -11.38 0.29
N LEU A 207 5.89 -11.03 -0.67
CA LEU A 207 4.69 -10.24 -0.43
C LEU A 207 3.69 -10.96 0.49
N ILE A 208 3.46 -12.27 0.28
CA ILE A 208 2.61 -13.10 1.14
C ILE A 208 3.23 -13.18 2.54
N GLU A 209 4.54 -13.42 2.63
CA GLU A 209 5.22 -13.53 3.92
C GLU A 209 5.16 -12.22 4.73
N LEU A 210 5.38 -11.07 4.08
CA LEU A 210 5.23 -9.75 4.71
C LEU A 210 3.81 -9.55 5.24
N ALA A 211 2.79 -9.93 4.47
CA ALA A 211 1.39 -9.83 4.89
C ALA A 211 1.09 -10.71 6.12
N VAL A 212 1.56 -11.96 6.11
CA VAL A 212 1.39 -12.90 7.22
C VAL A 212 2.07 -12.39 8.48
N ASN A 213 3.33 -11.93 8.37
CA ASN A 213 4.08 -11.40 9.51
C ASN A 213 3.44 -10.14 10.07
N LEU A 214 3.05 -9.18 9.22
CA LEU A 214 2.34 -7.97 9.64
C LEU A 214 1.00 -8.30 10.33
N ALA A 215 0.22 -9.23 9.78
CA ALA A 215 -1.03 -9.64 10.41
C ALA A 215 -0.79 -10.34 11.75
N GLY A 216 0.24 -11.17 11.85
CA GLY A 216 0.69 -11.80 13.10
C GLY A 216 1.01 -10.75 14.16
N LEU A 217 1.77 -9.73 13.79
CA LEU A 217 2.15 -8.63 14.67
C LEU A 217 0.94 -7.79 15.12
N ILE A 218 0.01 -7.46 14.20
CA ILE A 218 -1.23 -6.75 14.56
C ILE A 218 -2.08 -7.57 15.53
N LYS A 219 -2.13 -8.90 15.36
CA LYS A 219 -2.86 -9.83 16.24
C LYS A 219 -2.22 -9.95 17.63
N SER A 220 -0.91 -9.82 17.74
CA SER A 220 -0.20 -9.89 19.03
C SER A 220 -0.43 -8.65 19.90
N SER A 221 -0.88 -7.54 19.33
CA SER A 221 -1.27 -6.34 20.08
C SER A 221 -2.47 -6.63 21.00
N GLN A 222 -2.31 -6.33 22.29
CA GLN A 222 -3.33 -6.46 23.34
C GLN A 222 -3.85 -5.08 23.78
N SER A 223 -3.19 -4.01 23.34
CA SER A 223 -3.54 -2.63 23.65
C SER A 223 -4.72 -2.12 22.81
N GLY A 224 -5.16 -0.88 23.10
CA GLY A 224 -6.20 -0.18 22.33
C GLY A 224 -5.74 0.37 20.97
N LEU A 225 -4.52 0.01 20.53
CA LEU A 225 -3.90 0.53 19.32
C LEU A 225 -4.71 0.17 18.06
N LYS A 226 -4.95 1.17 17.21
CA LYS A 226 -5.73 1.02 15.98
C LYS A 226 -4.84 1.04 14.76
N PHE A 227 -5.12 0.17 13.80
CA PHE A 227 -4.32 -0.02 12.59
C PHE A 227 -5.13 0.40 11.36
N ILE A 228 -4.54 1.25 10.53
CA ILE A 228 -5.08 1.63 9.22
C ILE A 228 -4.04 1.23 8.18
N ILE A 229 -4.41 0.35 7.26
CA ILE A 229 -3.51 -0.17 6.23
C ILE A 229 -4.10 0.17 4.87
N THR A 230 -3.33 0.83 4.03
CA THR A 230 -3.68 1.10 2.64
C THR A 230 -2.76 0.30 1.72
N THR A 231 -3.29 -0.26 0.63
CA THR A 231 -2.45 -0.95 -0.37
C THR A 231 -3.07 -0.87 -1.76
N HIS A 232 -2.22 -0.95 -2.79
CA HIS A 232 -2.66 -1.17 -4.17
C HIS A 232 -2.65 -2.64 -4.60
N SER A 233 -2.05 -3.53 -3.80
CA SER A 233 -1.86 -4.92 -4.16
C SER A 233 -3.07 -5.77 -3.73
N PRO A 234 -3.82 -6.37 -4.68
CA PRO A 234 -4.94 -7.24 -4.34
C PRO A 234 -4.52 -8.49 -3.56
N LEU A 235 -3.33 -9.04 -3.86
CA LEU A 235 -2.78 -10.20 -3.17
C LEU A 235 -2.52 -9.86 -1.70
N PHE A 236 -1.80 -8.77 -1.45
CA PHE A 236 -1.51 -8.29 -0.10
C PHE A 236 -2.78 -8.02 0.70
N TYR A 237 -3.74 -7.30 0.09
CA TYR A 237 -5.05 -7.03 0.69
C TYR A 237 -5.76 -8.33 1.09
N ASN A 238 -5.83 -9.30 0.18
CA ASN A 238 -6.58 -10.55 0.43
C ASN A 238 -5.90 -11.43 1.51
N VAL A 239 -4.57 -11.49 1.54
CA VAL A 239 -3.85 -12.21 2.62
C VAL A 239 -4.11 -11.54 3.97
N LEU A 240 -3.93 -10.22 4.07
CA LEU A 240 -4.21 -9.49 5.32
C LEU A 240 -5.66 -9.64 5.77
N HIS A 241 -6.61 -9.51 4.84
CA HIS A 241 -8.03 -9.67 5.11
C HIS A 241 -8.34 -11.01 5.80
N ASN A 242 -7.72 -12.09 5.30
CA ASN A 242 -7.93 -13.44 5.81
C ASN A 242 -7.21 -13.66 7.13
N GLU A 243 -5.94 -13.26 7.20
CA GLU A 243 -5.10 -13.45 8.38
C GLU A 243 -5.59 -12.66 9.58
N LEU A 244 -6.16 -11.47 9.36
CA LEU A 244 -6.78 -10.63 10.39
C LEU A 244 -8.21 -11.08 10.73
N GLY A 245 -8.77 -12.06 10.01
CA GLY A 245 -10.10 -12.60 10.25
C GLY A 245 -11.23 -11.59 10.04
N LEU A 246 -11.06 -10.64 9.12
CA LEU A 246 -12.03 -9.57 8.84
C LEU A 246 -13.35 -10.08 8.21
N ASN A 247 -13.41 -11.37 7.90
CA ASN A 247 -14.61 -12.09 7.45
C ASN A 247 -15.41 -12.78 8.58
N LYS A 248 -14.88 -12.88 9.80
CA LYS A 248 -15.49 -13.68 10.88
C LYS A 248 -16.72 -12.98 11.48
N ASN A 249 -17.71 -13.78 11.88
CA ASN A 249 -18.92 -13.35 12.60
C ASN A 249 -19.84 -12.36 11.85
N GLY A 250 -19.78 -12.32 10.51
CA GLY A 250 -20.62 -11.41 9.70
C GLY A 250 -20.28 -9.92 9.86
N LYS A 251 -19.35 -9.58 10.75
CA LYS A 251 -18.82 -8.23 10.96
C LYS A 251 -17.75 -7.97 9.90
N LYS A 252 -18.20 -7.67 8.69
CA LYS A 252 -17.40 -7.21 7.54
C LYS A 252 -16.89 -5.77 7.75
N GLU A 253 -16.54 -5.45 8.99
CA GLU A 253 -16.33 -4.11 9.48
C GLU A 253 -14.83 -3.77 9.40
N GLY A 254 -14.48 -2.73 8.65
CA GLY A 254 -13.09 -2.28 8.49
C GLY A 254 -12.49 -2.55 7.11
N CYS A 255 -13.22 -3.17 6.18
CA CYS A 255 -12.76 -3.40 4.81
C CYS A 255 -13.29 -2.31 3.87
N TYR A 256 -12.40 -1.61 3.18
CA TYR A 256 -12.78 -0.49 2.33
C TYR A 256 -12.08 -0.52 0.98
N LEU A 257 -12.74 0.13 0.03
CA LEU A 257 -12.18 0.56 -1.23
C LEU A 257 -12.21 2.08 -1.27
N LEU A 258 -11.06 2.68 -1.53
CA LEU A 258 -10.95 4.11 -1.80
C LEU A 258 -10.93 4.36 -3.31
N GLU A 259 -11.93 5.09 -3.77
CA GLU A 259 -12.08 5.52 -5.16
C GLU A 259 -11.83 7.02 -5.27
N ARG A 260 -11.17 7.42 -6.37
CA ARG A 260 -10.95 8.82 -6.74
C ARG A 260 -11.65 9.06 -8.07
N PHE A 261 -12.54 10.03 -8.11
CA PHE A 261 -13.23 10.47 -9.32
C PHE A 261 -12.41 11.52 -10.08
N GLU A 262 -12.69 11.68 -11.38
CA GLU A 262 -11.99 12.64 -12.25
C GLU A 262 -12.13 14.10 -11.78
N ASN A 263 -13.25 14.45 -11.15
CA ASN A 263 -13.47 15.76 -10.53
C ASN A 263 -12.64 15.99 -9.26
N GLY A 264 -11.78 15.04 -8.87
CA GLY A 264 -10.90 15.13 -7.71
C GLY A 264 -11.55 14.73 -6.38
N SER A 265 -12.83 14.34 -6.38
CA SER A 265 -13.51 13.86 -5.19
C SER A 265 -13.29 12.37 -4.93
N TYR A 266 -13.64 11.92 -3.73
CA TYR A 266 -13.35 10.58 -3.21
C TYR A 266 -14.60 9.87 -2.73
N LEU A 267 -14.54 8.54 -2.72
CA LEU A 267 -15.54 7.67 -2.12
C LEU A 267 -14.86 6.54 -1.36
N LEU A 268 -15.22 6.35 -0.09
CA LEU A 268 -14.79 5.21 0.71
C LEU A 268 -15.93 4.20 0.78
N ASN A 269 -15.88 3.20 -0.08
CA ASN A 269 -16.89 2.16 -0.17
C ASN A 269 -16.56 1.01 0.77
N THR A 270 -17.45 0.70 1.70
CA THR A 270 -17.34 -0.51 2.52
C THR A 270 -17.48 -1.74 1.63
N LYS A 271 -16.51 -2.66 1.70
CA LYS A 271 -16.52 -3.90 0.96
C LYS A 271 -17.10 -5.02 1.82
N TYR A 272 -18.09 -5.71 1.26
CA TYR A 272 -18.77 -6.82 1.91
C TYR A 272 -18.45 -8.13 1.19
N GLY A 273 -17.67 -9.04 1.79
CA GLY A 273 -17.36 -10.34 1.18
C GLY A 273 -16.62 -11.32 2.09
N ASP A 274 -16.73 -12.63 1.79
CA ASP A 274 -15.84 -13.70 2.26
C ASP A 274 -14.45 -13.55 1.59
N SER A 275 -13.38 -14.22 2.04
CA SER A 275 -12.05 -14.23 1.42
C SER A 275 -12.07 -14.46 -0.10
N ASN A 276 -13.01 -15.30 -0.57
CA ASN A 276 -13.27 -15.57 -1.99
C ASN A 276 -13.98 -14.42 -2.74
N LYS A 277 -14.39 -13.35 -2.04
CA LYS A 277 -15.19 -12.23 -2.54
C LYS A 277 -14.71 -10.84 -2.08
N SER A 278 -13.88 -10.73 -1.04
CA SER A 278 -13.66 -9.46 -0.34
C SER A 278 -12.82 -8.46 -1.13
N PHE A 279 -12.01 -8.93 -2.08
CA PHE A 279 -11.61 -8.15 -3.25
C PHE A 279 -11.23 -9.08 -4.40
N SER A 280 -12.23 -9.67 -5.06
CA SER A 280 -12.01 -10.24 -6.39
C SER A 280 -11.86 -9.05 -7.34
N TYR A 281 -10.62 -8.61 -7.56
CA TYR A 281 -10.29 -7.46 -8.40
C TYR A 281 -11.11 -7.47 -9.69
N HIS A 282 -11.21 -8.61 -10.37
CA HIS A 282 -11.98 -8.78 -11.60
C HIS A 282 -13.50 -8.56 -11.44
N LEU A 283 -14.10 -9.01 -10.33
CA LEU A 283 -15.52 -8.75 -10.05
C LEU A 283 -15.76 -7.27 -9.72
N TYR A 284 -14.81 -6.63 -9.03
CA TYR A 284 -14.86 -5.20 -8.79
C TYR A 284 -14.75 -4.41 -10.11
N LEU A 285 -13.76 -4.72 -10.95
CA LEU A 285 -13.61 -4.11 -12.28
C LEU A 285 -14.91 -4.25 -13.09
N LYS A 286 -15.49 -5.46 -13.10
CA LYS A 286 -16.78 -5.73 -13.73
C LYS A 286 -17.88 -4.82 -13.17
N GLN A 287 -18.02 -4.70 -11.85
CA GLN A 287 -19.06 -3.88 -11.22
C GLN A 287 -18.92 -2.39 -11.57
N VAL A 288 -17.69 -1.85 -11.53
CA VAL A 288 -17.42 -0.45 -11.93
C VAL A 288 -17.80 -0.23 -13.39
N LEU A 289 -17.42 -1.15 -14.27
CA LEU A 289 -17.76 -1.09 -15.68
C LEU A 289 -19.28 -1.18 -15.90
N GLU A 290 -19.98 -2.04 -15.17
CA GLU A 290 -21.45 -2.17 -15.24
C GLU A 290 -22.15 -0.89 -14.81
N GLN A 291 -21.72 -0.27 -13.70
CA GLN A 291 -22.29 0.98 -13.22
C GLN A 291 -22.04 2.13 -14.21
N ALA A 292 -20.81 2.30 -14.70
CA ALA A 292 -20.47 3.33 -15.66
C ALA A 292 -21.27 3.20 -16.97
N VAL A 293 -21.49 1.96 -17.42
CA VAL A 293 -22.33 1.67 -18.59
C VAL A 293 -23.80 1.96 -18.32
N ALA A 294 -24.32 1.63 -17.14
CA ALA A 294 -25.72 1.86 -16.77
C ALA A 294 -26.04 3.36 -16.63
N GLU A 295 -25.12 4.15 -16.06
CA GLU A 295 -25.26 5.60 -15.84
C GLU A 295 -24.84 6.44 -17.06
N ASN A 296 -24.37 5.80 -18.13
CA ASN A 296 -23.75 6.44 -19.30
C ASN A 296 -22.55 7.35 -18.97
N GLN A 297 -21.81 7.00 -17.91
CA GLN A 297 -20.64 7.72 -17.37
C GLN A 297 -19.32 7.03 -17.74
N VAL A 298 -19.24 6.40 -18.91
CA VAL A 298 -18.00 5.73 -19.36
C VAL A 298 -16.94 6.78 -19.67
N GLN A 299 -15.90 6.79 -18.85
CA GLN A 299 -14.69 7.62 -18.94
C GLN A 299 -13.47 6.84 -19.42
N ARG A 300 -12.39 7.53 -19.79
CA ARG A 300 -11.17 6.93 -20.38
C ARG A 300 -10.57 5.80 -19.54
N TYR A 301 -10.50 5.96 -18.22
CA TYR A 301 -9.90 4.94 -17.35
C TYR A 301 -10.67 3.61 -17.38
N HIS A 302 -11.96 3.61 -17.73
CA HIS A 302 -12.75 2.38 -17.87
C HIS A 302 -12.23 1.47 -18.98
N PHE A 303 -11.57 1.99 -20.02
CA PHE A 303 -10.93 1.16 -21.04
C PHE A 303 -9.78 0.33 -20.45
N THR A 304 -9.01 0.92 -19.54
CA THR A 304 -7.95 0.21 -18.81
C THR A 304 -8.56 -0.87 -17.90
N LEU A 305 -9.68 -0.58 -17.22
CA LEU A 305 -10.37 -1.58 -16.39
C LEU A 305 -10.92 -2.75 -17.25
N LEU A 306 -11.51 -2.44 -18.41
CA LEU A 306 -12.01 -3.43 -19.35
C LEU A 306 -10.88 -4.32 -19.87
N ARG A 307 -9.75 -3.72 -20.26
CA ARG A 307 -8.55 -4.46 -20.68
C ARG A 307 -8.07 -5.41 -19.59
N ASN A 308 -7.94 -4.94 -18.35
CA ASN A 308 -7.53 -5.76 -17.22
C ASN A 308 -8.47 -6.95 -17.00
N LEU A 309 -9.78 -6.76 -17.23
CA LEU A 309 -10.77 -7.84 -17.12
C LEU A 309 -10.58 -8.90 -18.21
N TYR A 310 -10.34 -8.49 -19.46
CA TYR A 310 -10.01 -9.39 -20.57
C TYR A 310 -8.70 -10.14 -20.33
N GLU A 311 -7.63 -9.45 -19.91
CA GLU A 311 -6.32 -10.05 -19.63
C GLU A 311 -6.42 -11.16 -18.58
N LYS A 312 -7.22 -10.93 -17.54
CA LYS A 312 -7.37 -11.87 -16.43
C LYS A 312 -8.28 -13.04 -16.80
N THR A 313 -9.31 -12.78 -17.60
CA THR A 313 -10.16 -13.85 -18.17
C THR A 313 -9.33 -14.74 -19.12
N ALA A 314 -8.51 -14.14 -19.98
CA ALA A 314 -7.66 -14.87 -20.92
C ALA A 314 -6.62 -15.73 -20.21
N SER A 315 -5.96 -15.16 -19.20
CA SER A 315 -5.01 -15.89 -18.35
C SER A 315 -5.68 -17.06 -17.64
N PHE A 316 -6.90 -16.88 -17.10
CA PHE A 316 -7.65 -17.95 -16.44
C PHE A 316 -8.06 -19.08 -17.41
N LEU A 317 -8.44 -18.73 -18.64
CA LEU A 317 -8.86 -19.68 -19.66
C LEU A 317 -7.70 -20.31 -20.46
N GLY A 318 -6.45 -19.88 -20.21
CA GLY A 318 -5.26 -20.42 -20.88
C GLY A 318 -4.98 -19.85 -22.28
N TYR A 319 -5.51 -18.68 -22.61
CA TYR A 319 -5.24 -18.02 -23.89
C TYR A 319 -3.85 -17.34 -23.88
N PRO A 320 -3.07 -17.45 -24.97
CA PRO A 320 -1.73 -16.85 -25.06
C PRO A 320 -1.78 -15.31 -25.15
N ARG A 321 -2.86 -14.75 -25.71
CA ARG A 321 -3.10 -13.31 -25.79
C ARG A 321 -4.54 -12.99 -25.47
N TRP A 322 -4.77 -11.93 -24.70
CA TRP A 322 -6.11 -11.53 -24.31
C TRP A 322 -6.97 -11.03 -25.48
N SER A 323 -6.34 -10.50 -26.53
CA SER A 323 -7.03 -10.04 -27.74
C SER A 323 -7.77 -11.15 -28.47
N GLU A 324 -7.36 -12.42 -28.27
CA GLU A 324 -8.01 -13.59 -28.87
C GLU A 324 -9.38 -13.87 -28.25
N LEU A 325 -9.68 -13.31 -27.07
CA LEU A 325 -11.02 -13.30 -26.47
C LEU A 325 -11.94 -12.21 -27.06
N LEU A 326 -11.44 -11.28 -27.90
CA LEU A 326 -12.31 -10.23 -28.42
C LEU A 326 -13.30 -10.80 -29.44
N PRO A 327 -14.54 -10.29 -29.49
CA PRO A 327 -15.51 -10.70 -30.50
C PRO A 327 -15.23 -10.04 -31.86
N GLY A 328 -15.68 -10.69 -32.94
CA GLY A 328 -15.75 -10.08 -34.27
C GLY A 328 -14.41 -9.58 -34.79
N ASP A 329 -14.34 -8.32 -35.20
CA ASP A 329 -13.08 -7.67 -35.62
C ASP A 329 -12.18 -7.37 -34.40
N GLN A 330 -11.44 -8.41 -33.99
CA GLN A 330 -10.54 -8.37 -32.85
C GLN A 330 -9.51 -7.25 -32.96
N GLN A 331 -9.01 -6.97 -34.17
CA GLN A 331 -7.97 -5.98 -34.39
C GLN A 331 -8.49 -4.56 -34.18
N ALA A 332 -9.71 -4.26 -34.65
CA ALA A 332 -10.35 -2.97 -34.44
C ALA A 332 -10.57 -2.70 -32.93
N TYR A 333 -11.13 -3.66 -32.19
CA TYR A 333 -11.35 -3.50 -30.76
C TYR A 333 -10.06 -3.43 -29.95
N LEU A 334 -9.05 -4.24 -30.31
CA LEU A 334 -7.73 -4.21 -29.70
C LEU A 334 -7.11 -2.82 -29.84
N ASN A 335 -7.06 -2.29 -31.06
CA ASN A 335 -6.51 -0.96 -31.32
C ASN A 335 -7.25 0.12 -30.53
N ARG A 336 -8.58 0.02 -30.43
CA ARG A 336 -9.41 0.96 -29.70
C ARG A 336 -9.15 0.93 -28.19
N ILE A 337 -9.06 -0.26 -27.61
CA ILE A 337 -8.72 -0.42 -26.18
C ILE A 337 -7.30 0.08 -25.92
N ILE A 338 -6.34 -0.26 -26.78
CA ILE A 338 -4.96 0.20 -26.64
C ILE A 338 -4.90 1.73 -26.69
N GLN A 339 -5.59 2.38 -27.63
CA GLN A 339 -5.63 3.84 -27.74
C GLN A 339 -6.01 4.54 -26.42
N PHE A 340 -6.98 3.99 -25.68
CA PHE A 340 -7.42 4.56 -24.42
C PHE A 340 -6.65 4.06 -23.19
N SER A 341 -6.01 2.90 -23.27
CA SER A 341 -5.25 2.27 -22.18
C SER A 341 -3.73 2.48 -22.25
N SER A 342 -3.17 2.92 -23.37
CA SER A 342 -1.75 3.23 -23.51
C SER A 342 -1.43 4.62 -22.97
N HIS A 343 -0.33 4.71 -22.20
CA HIS A 343 0.31 5.97 -21.82
C HIS A 343 1.22 6.52 -22.94
N SER A 344 0.87 6.30 -24.21
CA SER A 344 1.74 6.66 -25.34
C SER A 344 1.76 8.18 -25.56
N THR A 345 2.71 8.85 -24.90
CA THR A 345 3.87 9.52 -25.52
C THR A 345 3.65 10.47 -26.70
N LEU A 346 2.48 11.11 -26.83
CA LEU A 346 2.29 12.26 -27.73
C LEU A 346 1.38 13.31 -27.07
N SER A 347 2.04 14.33 -26.51
CA SER A 347 1.54 15.67 -26.18
C SER A 347 0.38 15.80 -25.18
N ASN A 348 0.59 16.69 -24.21
CA ASN A 348 -0.34 17.17 -23.19
C ASN A 348 -1.60 17.90 -23.70
N ASP A 349 -2.05 17.68 -24.95
CA ASP A 349 -3.08 18.53 -25.59
C ASP A 349 -4.34 17.82 -26.12
N THR A 350 -4.57 16.54 -25.83
CA THR A 350 -5.84 15.89 -26.20
C THR A 350 -6.45 15.03 -25.09
N VAL A 351 -6.96 15.70 -24.06
CA VAL A 351 -7.97 15.10 -23.16
C VAL A 351 -9.30 15.11 -23.91
N THR A 352 -9.53 14.13 -24.78
CA THR A 352 -10.86 13.90 -25.36
C THR A 352 -11.61 12.90 -24.51
N GLU A 353 -12.75 13.31 -23.97
CA GLU A 353 -13.71 12.40 -23.35
C GLU A 353 -14.17 11.35 -24.36
N PRO A 354 -14.50 10.13 -23.91
CA PRO A 354 -14.98 9.12 -24.82
C PRO A 354 -16.25 9.56 -25.56
N THR A 355 -16.22 9.51 -26.89
CA THR A 355 -17.38 9.73 -27.75
C THR A 355 -18.46 8.66 -27.50
N GLU A 356 -19.72 8.93 -27.82
CA GLU A 356 -20.80 7.95 -27.62
C GLU A 356 -20.52 6.57 -28.28
N PRO A 357 -19.97 6.48 -29.52
CA PRO A 357 -19.55 5.19 -30.08
C PRO A 357 -18.50 4.45 -29.24
N GLU A 358 -17.59 5.19 -28.59
CA GLU A 358 -16.57 4.61 -27.70
C GLU A 358 -17.20 4.07 -26.42
N LYS A 359 -18.15 4.80 -25.83
CA LYS A 359 -18.91 4.33 -24.67
C LYS A 359 -19.70 3.06 -25.01
N GLN A 360 -20.33 3.02 -26.19
CA GLN A 360 -21.03 1.82 -26.66
C GLN A 360 -20.08 0.63 -26.90
N THR A 361 -18.83 0.89 -27.29
CA THR A 361 -17.80 -0.15 -27.43
C THR A 361 -17.51 -0.82 -26.08
N VAL A 362 -17.36 -0.04 -24.99
CA VAL A 362 -17.17 -0.59 -23.64
C VAL A 362 -18.37 -1.45 -23.22
N LYS A 363 -19.60 -0.97 -23.47
CA LYS A 363 -20.83 -1.72 -23.19
C LYS A 363 -20.89 -3.05 -23.95
N LEU A 364 -20.58 -3.03 -25.25
CA LEU A 364 -20.60 -4.23 -26.10
C LEU A 364 -19.60 -5.28 -25.59
N LEU A 365 -18.36 -4.87 -25.33
CA LEU A 365 -17.29 -5.76 -24.91
C LEU A 365 -17.50 -6.29 -23.48
N LEU A 366 -18.02 -5.47 -22.57
CA LEU A 366 -18.42 -5.92 -21.24
C LEU A 366 -19.53 -6.98 -21.30
N ASN A 367 -20.54 -6.77 -22.15
CA ASN A 367 -21.63 -7.74 -22.33
C ASN A 367 -21.15 -9.03 -22.98
N HIS A 368 -20.22 -8.93 -23.94
CA HIS A 368 -19.55 -10.09 -24.53
C HIS A 368 -18.88 -10.95 -23.45
N LEU A 369 -18.02 -10.35 -22.60
CA LEU A 369 -17.38 -11.07 -21.50
C LEU A 369 -18.39 -11.76 -20.59
N LYS A 370 -19.45 -11.05 -20.22
CA LYS A 370 -20.49 -11.56 -19.32
C LYS A 370 -21.26 -12.75 -19.88
N ASN A 371 -21.59 -12.72 -21.16
CA ASN A 371 -22.47 -13.71 -21.77
C ASN A 371 -21.71 -14.94 -22.26
N GLU A 372 -20.52 -14.77 -22.82
CA GLU A 372 -19.76 -15.88 -23.42
C GLU A 372 -18.94 -16.67 -22.38
N TYR A 373 -18.43 -16.02 -21.33
CA TYR A 373 -17.50 -16.66 -20.39
C TYR A 373 -18.08 -16.89 -18.98
N GLY A 374 -19.41 -16.99 -18.89
CA GLY A 374 -20.08 -17.54 -17.70
C GLY A 374 -19.92 -16.72 -16.41
N PHE A 375 -19.66 -15.41 -16.50
CA PHE A 375 -19.67 -14.56 -15.31
C PHE A 375 -21.03 -14.67 -14.62
N TRP A 376 -21.02 -14.90 -13.31
CA TRP A 376 -22.24 -15.01 -12.53
C TRP A 376 -23.09 -13.73 -12.69
N LYS A 377 -24.33 -13.90 -13.14
CA LYS A 377 -25.32 -12.83 -13.26
C LYS A 377 -25.95 -12.66 -11.88
N GLN A 378 -25.84 -11.46 -11.30
CA GLN A 378 -26.58 -11.15 -10.07
C GLN A 378 -28.05 -11.43 -10.33
N VAL A 379 -28.63 -12.36 -9.56
CA VAL A 379 -30.07 -12.52 -9.49
C VAL A 379 -30.57 -11.27 -8.77
N GLU A 380 -31.35 -10.43 -9.46
CA GLU A 380 -32.11 -9.37 -8.80
C GLU A 380 -32.94 -10.03 -7.70
N ALA A 381 -32.63 -9.71 -6.45
CA ALA A 381 -33.51 -10.05 -5.34
C ALA A 381 -34.76 -9.19 -5.52
N ASN A 382 -35.78 -9.79 -6.16
CA ASN A 382 -37.14 -9.36 -5.94
C ASN A 382 -37.47 -9.69 -4.48
N ASP A 383 -37.34 -8.69 -3.61
CA ASP A 383 -38.23 -8.45 -2.46
C ASP A 383 -37.96 -7.06 -1.85
#